data_AF-L5LIW5-F1
#
_entry.id   AF-L5LIW5-F1
#
_cell.length_a   1.000
_cell.length_b   1.000
_cell.length_c   1.000
_cell.angle_alpha   90.00
_cell.angle_beta   90.00
_cell.angle_gamma   90.00
#
_symmetry.space_group_name_H-M   'P 1'
#
loop_
_entity.id
_entity.type
_entity.pdbx_description
1 polymer ?
#
loop_
_entity_poly.entity_id
_entity_poly.type
_entity_poly.pdbx_seq_one_letter_code
_entity_poly.pdbx_strand_id
1 'polypeptide(L)'
;VDEKYKLVRKIGAGSFGDIYLAISVTNGEEVAVKLEPRKARHPQLLYESKLYKILEGGVGIPRMRWYGQAREYNALVTDLLGPSLEDLFNLCSRRFTIKTVLMLADQMICRIAYMHRKNFIHRDIKPQNFLMGSRRHCNKSSETTGKTKRSSTAASTSQSTSLSALKQLFLIDFSLAKKYKDNKTKQHIPYREDLNLTGTVRYTSINAHLGIEQSRRDDMESLGYVLIVKMSQHETLQLLPIAYRIKFSFLSEAFKKRTFAL
;
A
#
# COMPACT_ATOMS: atom_id res chain seq x y z
N VAL A 1 4.16 16.50 17.02
CA VAL A 1 2.72 16.28 16.75
C VAL A 1 2.05 16.00 18.08
N ASP A 2 1.23 16.95 18.53
CA ASP A 2 0.41 16.85 19.75
C ASP A 2 1.18 16.40 21.01
N GLU A 3 2.42 16.90 21.20
CA GLU A 3 3.35 16.56 22.31
C GLU A 3 3.72 15.06 22.48
N LYS A 4 3.01 14.16 21.80
CA LYS A 4 3.16 12.70 21.86
C LYS A 4 4.20 12.16 20.89
N TYR A 5 4.46 12.87 19.79
CA TYR A 5 5.38 12.42 18.75
C TYR A 5 6.34 13.53 18.33
N LYS A 6 7.64 13.27 18.46
CA LYS A 6 8.73 14.15 18.02
C LYS A 6 9.11 13.81 16.57
N LEU A 7 8.85 14.72 15.64
CA LEU A 7 9.28 14.55 14.24
C LEU A 7 10.81 14.57 14.17
N VAL A 8 11.39 13.66 13.40
CA VAL A 8 12.85 13.51 13.26
C VAL A 8 13.31 13.97 11.88
N ARG A 9 12.87 13.29 10.81
CA ARG A 9 13.26 13.60 9.44
C ARG A 9 12.18 13.20 8.45
N LYS A 10 12.12 13.87 7.30
CA LYS A 10 11.27 13.47 6.18
C LYS A 10 11.81 12.14 5.61
N ILE A 11 10.90 11.19 5.38
CA ILE A 11 11.23 9.86 4.84
C ILE A 11 10.53 9.58 3.50
N GLY A 12 9.55 10.40 3.12
CA GLY A 12 8.90 10.29 1.84
C GLY A 12 7.87 11.39 1.61
N ALA A 13 7.22 11.32 0.47
CA ALA A 13 6.03 12.08 0.14
C ALA A 13 4.96 11.09 -0.32
N GLY A 14 3.75 11.22 0.21
CA GLY A 14 2.58 10.51 -0.25
C GLY A 14 1.75 11.36 -1.20
N SER A 15 0.68 10.78 -1.72
CA SER A 15 -0.21 11.42 -2.70
C SER A 15 -0.83 12.75 -2.24
N PHE A 16 -0.94 12.98 -0.92
CA PHE A 16 -1.64 14.13 -0.32
C PHE A 16 -0.87 14.81 0.83
N GLY A 17 0.42 14.53 0.97
CA GLY A 17 1.20 15.10 2.06
C GLY A 17 2.56 14.46 2.28
N ASP A 18 3.32 15.03 3.20
CA ASP A 18 4.67 14.57 3.51
C ASP A 18 4.66 13.50 4.61
N ILE A 19 5.60 12.55 4.51
CA ILE A 19 5.76 11.46 5.45
C ILE A 19 7.07 11.66 6.21
N TYR A 20 6.99 11.61 7.54
CA TYR A 20 8.11 11.81 8.45
C TYR A 20 8.32 10.58 9.33
N LEU A 21 9.59 10.29 9.61
CA LEU A 21 9.97 9.50 10.78
C LEU A 21 9.72 10.34 12.02
N ALA A 22 9.05 9.77 13.01
CA ALA A 22 8.90 10.38 14.32
C ALA A 22 9.20 9.36 15.43
N ILE A 23 9.48 9.87 16.63
CA ILE A 23 9.67 9.08 17.84
C ILE A 23 8.51 9.39 18.78
N SER A 24 7.83 8.35 19.24
CA SER A 24 6.83 8.43 20.31
C SER A 24 7.53 8.83 21.61
N VAL A 25 7.11 9.95 22.20
CA VAL A 25 7.68 10.49 23.44
C VAL A 25 7.36 9.59 24.64
N THR A 26 6.25 8.84 24.57
CA THR A 26 5.79 7.97 25.67
C THR A 26 6.63 6.70 25.85
N ASN A 27 7.12 6.11 24.76
CA ASN A 27 7.78 4.81 24.79
C ASN A 27 9.04 4.71 23.90
N GLY A 28 9.48 5.82 23.29
CA GLY A 28 10.69 5.86 22.46
C GLY A 28 10.56 5.18 21.10
N GLU A 29 9.36 4.74 20.72
CA GLU A 29 9.18 3.96 19.49
C GLU A 29 9.18 4.81 18.23
N GLU A 30 9.85 4.30 17.20
CA GLU A 30 9.82 4.90 15.86
C GLU A 30 8.49 4.62 15.15
N VAL A 31 7.91 5.68 14.59
CA VAL A 31 6.63 5.65 13.89
C VAL A 31 6.72 6.45 12.59
N ALA A 32 5.82 6.16 11.66
CA ALA A 32 5.63 6.97 10.47
C ALA A 32 4.49 7.97 10.72
N VAL A 33 4.70 9.23 10.34
CA VAL A 33 3.71 10.31 10.47
C VAL A 33 3.46 10.95 9.12
N LYS A 34 2.24 10.82 8.62
CA LYS A 34 1.77 11.51 7.42
C LYS A 34 1.10 12.82 7.83
N LEU A 35 1.53 13.93 7.25
CA LEU A 35 1.02 15.27 7.52
C LEU A 35 0.31 15.84 6.30
N GLU A 36 -0.91 16.34 6.49
CA GLU A 36 -1.71 17.01 5.47
C GLU A 36 -2.11 18.40 5.97
N PRO A 37 -1.91 19.49 5.21
CA PRO A 37 -2.37 20.82 5.61
C PRO A 37 -3.88 20.86 5.84
N ARG A 38 -4.35 21.48 6.93
CA ARG A 38 -5.80 21.62 7.22
C ARG A 38 -6.55 22.40 6.16
N LYS A 39 -5.85 23.32 5.48
CA LYS A 39 -6.38 24.15 4.39
C LYS A 39 -6.25 23.49 3.01
N ALA A 40 -5.91 22.20 2.94
CA ALA A 40 -5.85 21.48 1.68
C ALA A 40 -7.20 21.55 0.95
N ARG A 41 -7.18 21.80 -0.36
CA ARG A 41 -8.39 21.94 -1.18
C ARG A 41 -9.26 20.69 -1.17
N HIS A 42 -8.64 19.52 -1.03
CA HIS A 42 -9.32 18.22 -0.98
C HIS A 42 -8.68 17.37 0.13
N PRO A 43 -9.08 17.54 1.40
CA PRO A 43 -8.50 16.79 2.52
C PRO A 43 -8.95 15.32 2.47
N GLN A 44 -8.00 14.39 2.51
CA GLN A 44 -8.23 12.96 2.38
C GLN A 44 -7.71 12.16 3.58
N LEU A 45 -6.87 12.76 4.43
CA LEU A 45 -6.22 12.02 5.53
C LEU A 45 -7.22 11.48 6.58
N LEU A 46 -8.35 12.18 6.79
CA LEU A 46 -9.45 11.68 7.64
C LEU A 46 -10.11 10.42 7.06
N TYR A 47 -10.30 10.38 5.74
CA TYR A 47 -10.87 9.21 5.08
C TYR A 47 -9.90 8.03 5.20
N GLU A 48 -8.62 8.26 4.89
CA GLU A 48 -7.57 7.26 5.01
C GLU A 48 -7.46 6.69 6.43
N SER A 49 -7.53 7.53 7.48
CA SER A 49 -7.48 7.06 8.87
C SER A 49 -8.66 6.18 9.26
N LYS A 50 -9.87 6.47 8.76
CA LYS A 50 -11.04 5.59 8.93
C LYS A 50 -10.85 4.24 8.24
N LEU A 51 -10.22 4.22 7.07
CA LEU A 51 -9.94 2.96 6.36
C LEU A 51 -8.93 2.10 7.12
N TYR A 52 -7.87 2.69 7.67
CA TYR A 52 -6.96 1.93 8.54
C TYR A 52 -7.70 1.26 9.70
N LYS A 53 -8.65 1.96 10.36
CA LYS A 53 -9.48 1.36 11.43
C LYS A 53 -10.33 0.19 10.94
N ILE A 54 -10.91 0.30 9.74
CA ILE A 54 -11.74 -0.78 9.15
C ILE A 54 -10.90 -2.01 8.78
N LEU A 55 -9.67 -1.77 8.32
CA LEU A 55 -8.73 -2.80 7.87
C LEU A 55 -7.88 -3.39 9.01
N GLU A 56 -7.92 -2.80 10.21
CA GLU A 56 -7.17 -3.24 11.39
C GLU A 56 -7.35 -4.75 11.67
N GLY A 57 -6.28 -5.39 12.13
CA GLY A 57 -6.22 -6.85 12.33
C GLY A 57 -5.91 -7.66 11.07
N GLY A 58 -5.85 -7.02 9.90
CA GLY A 58 -5.46 -7.67 8.64
C GLY A 58 -3.97 -7.97 8.57
N VAL A 59 -3.61 -9.17 8.09
CA VAL A 59 -2.20 -9.51 7.82
C VAL A 59 -1.64 -8.56 6.77
N GLY A 60 -0.52 -7.91 7.10
CA GLY A 60 0.13 -6.90 6.25
C GLY A 60 -0.65 -5.59 6.09
N ILE A 61 -1.46 -5.23 7.09
CA ILE A 61 -1.98 -3.88 7.26
C ILE A 61 -1.23 -3.22 8.42
N PRO A 62 -0.58 -2.06 8.22
CA PRO A 62 0.09 -1.35 9.31
C PRO A 62 -0.93 -0.93 10.38
N ARG A 63 -0.56 -0.98 11.66
CA ARG A 63 -1.43 -0.48 12.72
C ARG A 63 -1.47 1.04 12.67
N MET A 64 -2.68 1.59 12.73
CA MET A 64 -2.86 3.01 12.98
C MET A 64 -2.81 3.27 14.49
N ARG A 65 -1.87 4.12 14.89
CA ARG A 65 -1.64 4.45 16.31
C ARG A 65 -2.45 5.65 16.74
N TRP A 66 -2.54 6.66 15.88
CA TRP A 66 -3.24 7.89 16.19
C TRP A 66 -3.63 8.65 14.93
N TYR A 67 -4.73 9.38 15.01
CA TYR A 67 -5.10 10.40 14.04
C TYR A 67 -5.63 11.61 14.80
N GLY A 68 -5.25 12.81 14.36
CA GLY A 68 -5.77 14.04 14.93
C GLY A 68 -5.17 15.29 14.30
N GLN A 69 -5.52 16.44 14.86
CA GLN A 69 -5.02 17.73 14.41
C GLN A 69 -3.76 18.10 15.19
N ALA A 70 -2.77 18.64 14.50
CA ALA A 70 -1.55 19.16 15.11
C ALA A 70 -1.16 20.48 14.42
N ARG A 71 -1.36 21.59 15.13
CA ARG A 71 -1.18 22.96 14.60
C ARG A 71 -2.01 23.17 13.31
N GLU A 72 -1.35 23.48 12.21
CA GLU A 72 -1.95 23.72 10.89
C GLU A 72 -2.16 22.43 10.06
N TYR A 73 -1.92 21.24 10.63
CA TYR A 73 -1.95 19.98 9.91
C TYR A 73 -2.93 18.97 10.52
N ASN A 74 -3.52 18.13 9.67
CA ASN A 74 -4.01 16.81 10.05
C ASN A 74 -2.82 15.85 10.05
N ALA A 75 -2.78 14.95 11.03
CA ALA A 75 -1.68 14.03 11.21
C ALA A 75 -2.20 12.60 11.44
N LEU A 76 -1.63 11.65 10.68
CA LEU A 76 -1.89 10.22 10.78
C LEU A 76 -0.60 9.53 11.19
N VAL A 77 -0.65 8.79 12.30
CA VAL A 77 0.49 8.06 12.84
C VAL A 77 0.25 6.57 12.67
N THR A 78 1.16 5.88 11.98
CA THR A 78 1.14 4.44 11.75
C THR A 78 2.46 3.81 12.18
N ASP A 79 2.51 2.48 12.20
CA ASP A 79 3.78 1.79 12.35
C ASP A 79 4.78 2.20 11.27
N LEU A 80 6.05 2.35 11.67
CA LEU A 80 7.15 2.50 10.73
C LEU A 80 7.47 1.14 10.10
N LEU A 81 7.50 1.10 8.77
CA LEU A 81 7.84 -0.08 7.99
C LEU A 81 9.24 0.02 7.38
N GLY A 82 9.68 -1.08 6.77
CA GLY A 82 10.93 -1.16 6.01
C GLY A 82 10.81 -0.56 4.60
N PRO A 83 11.78 -0.88 3.71
CA PRO A 83 11.80 -0.36 2.35
C PRO A 83 10.59 -0.84 1.52
N SER A 84 10.20 -0.03 0.53
CA SER A 84 9.20 -0.43 -0.46
C SER A 84 9.76 -1.45 -1.46
N LEU A 85 8.89 -2.12 -2.21
CA LEU A 85 9.33 -2.99 -3.30
C LEU A 85 10.03 -2.20 -4.42
N GLU A 86 9.73 -0.92 -4.60
CA GLU A 86 10.49 -0.09 -5.55
C GLU A 86 11.92 0.15 -5.05
N ASP A 87 12.09 0.45 -3.77
CA ASP A 87 13.42 0.67 -3.16
C ASP A 87 14.26 -0.61 -3.25
N LEU A 88 13.68 -1.75 -2.84
CA LEU A 88 14.36 -3.06 -2.92
C LEU A 88 14.72 -3.43 -4.35
N PHE A 89 13.85 -3.11 -5.30
CA PHE A 89 14.12 -3.37 -6.70
C PHE A 89 15.31 -2.57 -7.21
N ASN A 90 15.40 -1.29 -6.85
CA ASN A 90 16.53 -0.45 -7.21
C ASN A 90 17.83 -0.93 -6.52
N LEU A 91 17.75 -1.39 -5.27
CA LEU A 91 18.88 -1.99 -4.56
C LEU A 91 19.38 -3.28 -5.22
N CYS A 92 18.50 -4.08 -5.83
CA CYS A 92 18.86 -5.30 -6.55
C CYS A 92 19.19 -5.03 -8.03
N SER A 93 19.73 -3.85 -8.36
CA SER A 93 20.07 -3.44 -9.73
C SER A 93 18.92 -3.64 -10.72
N ARG A 94 17.69 -3.37 -10.25
CA ARG A 94 16.44 -3.49 -11.02
C ARG A 94 16.16 -4.90 -11.53
N ARG A 95 16.59 -5.92 -10.78
CA ARG A 95 16.37 -7.32 -11.12
C ARG A 95 15.99 -8.14 -9.89
N PHE A 96 14.81 -8.75 -9.95
CA PHE A 96 14.41 -9.78 -9.00
C PHE A 96 14.47 -11.15 -9.66
N THR A 97 14.77 -12.18 -8.87
CA THR A 97 14.67 -13.56 -9.34
C THR A 97 13.19 -13.95 -9.50
N ILE A 98 12.89 -14.91 -10.37
CA ILE A 98 11.53 -15.45 -10.54
C ILE A 98 10.98 -15.95 -9.20
N LYS A 99 11.80 -16.64 -8.40
CA LYS A 99 11.44 -17.08 -7.04
C LYS A 99 10.98 -15.91 -6.18
N THR A 100 11.74 -14.81 -6.15
CA THR A 100 11.38 -13.60 -5.40
C THR A 100 10.07 -13.02 -5.90
N VAL A 101 9.88 -12.90 -7.22
CA VAL A 101 8.66 -12.33 -7.80
C VAL A 101 7.43 -13.18 -7.45
N LEU A 102 7.52 -14.51 -7.54
CA LEU A 102 6.41 -15.41 -7.19
C LEU A 102 6.07 -15.34 -5.69
N MET A 103 7.08 -15.29 -4.81
CA MET A 103 6.86 -15.12 -3.37
C MET A 103 6.20 -13.77 -3.03
N LEU A 104 6.56 -12.70 -3.75
CA LEU A 104 5.93 -11.40 -3.60
C LEU A 104 4.50 -11.40 -4.16
N ALA A 105 4.28 -12.01 -5.32
CA ALA A 105 2.97 -12.11 -5.96
C ALA A 105 1.94 -12.77 -5.04
N ASP A 106 2.28 -13.90 -4.42
CA ASP A 106 1.44 -14.59 -3.44
C ASP A 106 0.98 -13.64 -2.33
N GLN A 107 1.93 -12.95 -1.67
CA GLN A 107 1.60 -12.01 -0.60
C GLN A 107 0.78 -10.81 -1.10
N MET A 108 1.12 -10.22 -2.25
CA MET A 108 0.40 -9.08 -2.84
C MET A 108 -1.06 -9.42 -3.12
N ILE A 109 -1.33 -10.60 -3.72
CA ILE A 109 -2.69 -11.09 -3.96
C ILE A 109 -3.44 -11.20 -2.63
N CYS A 110 -2.82 -11.78 -1.60
CA CYS A 110 -3.46 -11.89 -0.29
C CYS A 110 -3.83 -10.51 0.31
N ARG A 111 -2.99 -9.47 0.15
CA ARG A 111 -3.30 -8.11 0.66
C ARG A 111 -4.50 -7.49 -0.08
N ILE A 112 -4.49 -7.58 -1.40
CA ILE A 112 -5.57 -7.04 -2.24
C ILE A 112 -6.88 -7.78 -1.93
N ALA A 113 -6.83 -9.12 -1.87
CA ALA A 113 -7.99 -9.95 -1.53
C ALA A 113 -8.55 -9.65 -0.13
N TYR A 114 -7.70 -9.35 0.86
CA TYR A 114 -8.16 -8.91 2.17
C TYR A 114 -8.94 -7.59 2.11
N MET A 115 -8.41 -6.58 1.41
CA MET A 115 -9.09 -5.29 1.23
C MET A 115 -10.43 -5.46 0.50
N HIS A 116 -10.46 -6.30 -0.54
CA HIS A 116 -11.68 -6.63 -1.29
C HIS A 116 -12.74 -7.32 -0.43
N ARG A 117 -12.33 -8.20 0.51
CA ARG A 117 -13.23 -8.83 1.49
C ARG A 117 -13.82 -7.83 2.48
N LYS A 118 -13.09 -6.75 2.77
CA LYS A 118 -13.58 -5.60 3.56
C LYS A 118 -14.44 -4.62 2.77
N ASN A 119 -14.77 -4.96 1.51
CA ASN A 119 -15.61 -4.19 0.58
C ASN A 119 -14.96 -2.93 -0.01
N PHE A 120 -13.63 -2.83 0.01
CA PHE A 120 -12.88 -1.72 -0.59
C PHE A 120 -12.00 -2.20 -1.75
N ILE A 121 -11.75 -1.30 -2.70
CA ILE A 121 -10.73 -1.42 -3.74
C ILE A 121 -9.66 -0.35 -3.50
N HIS A 122 -8.42 -0.63 -3.90
CA HIS A 122 -7.27 0.23 -3.63
C HIS A 122 -7.13 1.36 -4.64
N ARG A 123 -7.27 1.07 -5.94
CA ARG A 123 -7.16 2.01 -7.08
C ARG A 123 -5.77 2.63 -7.32
N ASP A 124 -4.72 2.15 -6.64
CA ASP A 124 -3.35 2.62 -6.84
C ASP A 124 -2.31 1.53 -6.50
N ILE A 125 -2.48 0.36 -7.11
CA ILE A 125 -1.56 -0.78 -6.95
C ILE A 125 -0.25 -0.49 -7.69
N LYS A 126 0.83 -0.35 -6.93
CA LYS A 126 2.18 -0.05 -7.45
C LYS A 126 3.26 -0.49 -6.46
N PRO A 127 4.52 -0.74 -6.91
CA PRO A 127 5.59 -1.23 -6.03
C PRO A 127 5.88 -0.33 -4.81
N GLN A 128 5.65 0.97 -4.92
CA GLN A 128 5.86 1.94 -3.84
C GLN A 128 4.89 1.75 -2.67
N ASN A 129 3.70 1.19 -2.92
CA ASN A 129 2.66 1.00 -1.90
C ASN A 129 2.75 -0.37 -1.22
N PHE A 130 3.77 -1.18 -1.56
CA PHE A 130 4.06 -2.44 -0.89
C PHE A 130 5.40 -2.35 -0.16
N LEU A 131 5.39 -2.47 1.17
CA LEU A 131 6.57 -2.30 2.02
C LEU A 131 6.86 -3.59 2.79
N MET A 132 8.14 -3.87 3.03
CA MET A 132 8.54 -4.96 3.92
C MET A 132 8.39 -4.56 5.39
N GLY A 133 8.22 -5.54 6.28
CA GLY A 133 8.28 -5.31 7.72
C GLY A 133 9.64 -4.76 8.17
N SER A 134 9.65 -3.95 9.23
CA SER A 134 10.88 -3.45 9.86
C SER A 134 11.37 -4.37 10.97
N ARG A 135 12.69 -4.44 11.22
CA ARG A 135 13.35 -5.30 12.24
C ARG A 135 12.73 -5.16 13.65
N ARG A 136 12.12 -4.03 13.97
CA ARG A 136 11.50 -3.77 15.28
C ARG A 136 10.02 -4.17 15.36
N HIS A 137 9.36 -4.39 14.22
CA HIS A 137 7.99 -4.92 14.17
C HIS A 137 7.91 -6.39 14.64
N CYS A 138 9.06 -7.06 14.63
CA CYS A 138 9.29 -8.44 15.02
C CYS A 138 9.16 -8.70 16.52
N ASN A 139 9.27 -7.68 17.36
CA ASN A 139 9.28 -7.82 18.82
C ASN A 139 7.90 -7.68 19.47
N LYS A 140 6.84 -7.40 18.68
CA LYS A 140 5.52 -7.01 19.20
C LYS A 140 4.39 -7.97 18.87
N SER A 141 4.58 -8.91 17.97
CA SER A 141 3.57 -9.92 17.64
C SER A 141 3.42 -11.02 18.71
N SER A 142 4.20 -10.97 19.79
CA SER A 142 4.23 -11.98 20.86
C SER A 142 3.55 -11.60 22.18
N GLU A 143 2.95 -10.40 22.34
CA GLU A 143 2.43 -9.95 23.64
C GLU A 143 0.89 -9.92 23.83
N THR A 144 0.10 -10.44 22.89
CA THR A 144 -1.36 -10.60 23.08
C THR A 144 -1.80 -12.06 23.15
N THR A 145 -1.27 -12.83 24.11
CA THR A 145 -2.03 -13.94 24.71
C THR A 145 -1.58 -14.19 26.16
N GLY A 146 -2.51 -14.02 27.11
CA GLY A 146 -2.58 -14.68 28.41
C GLY A 146 -1.31 -14.75 29.29
N LYS A 147 -1.26 -13.93 30.34
CA LYS A 147 -0.54 -14.28 31.58
C LYS A 147 -1.05 -15.62 32.10
N THR A 148 -0.19 -16.63 32.27
CA THR A 148 -0.20 -17.54 33.44
C THR A 148 1.15 -18.29 33.57
N LYS A 149 1.78 -18.09 34.74
CA LYS A 149 2.77 -18.88 35.50
C LYS A 149 4.10 -19.35 34.87
N ARG A 150 5.12 -19.14 35.72
CA ARG A 150 6.52 -19.56 35.64
C ARG A 150 6.67 -21.08 35.56
N SER A 151 7.57 -21.55 34.69
CA SER A 151 8.56 -22.58 35.01
C SER A 151 9.68 -22.55 33.98
N SER A 152 10.89 -22.77 34.49
CA SER A 152 12.20 -22.75 33.83
C SER A 152 12.34 -23.71 32.65
N THR A 153 13.35 -23.43 31.79
CA THR A 153 13.89 -24.20 30.65
C THR A 153 13.20 -24.03 29.28
N ALA A 154 13.76 -23.14 28.43
CA ALA A 154 13.89 -23.30 26.97
C ALA A 154 14.51 -22.03 26.34
N ALA A 155 15.85 -21.98 26.26
CA ALA A 155 16.56 -20.99 25.47
C ALA A 155 16.84 -21.55 24.06
N SER A 156 15.83 -21.52 23.17
CA SER A 156 16.05 -21.78 21.72
C SER A 156 14.93 -21.36 20.74
N THR A 157 13.82 -20.73 21.17
CA THR A 157 12.65 -20.52 20.27
C THR A 157 12.37 -19.07 19.87
N SER A 158 13.13 -18.08 20.35
CA SER A 158 12.83 -16.64 20.15
C SER A 158 13.30 -16.01 18.83
N GLN A 159 14.11 -16.70 18.01
CA GLN A 159 14.61 -16.13 16.74
C GLN A 159 13.66 -16.35 15.54
N SER A 160 12.85 -17.42 15.54
CA SER A 160 12.00 -17.81 14.41
C SER A 160 10.85 -16.84 14.14
N THR A 161 10.16 -16.39 15.19
CA THR A 161 9.04 -15.44 15.14
C THR A 161 9.48 -14.03 14.74
N SER A 162 10.74 -13.68 15.01
CA SER A 162 11.28 -12.36 14.65
C SER A 162 11.58 -12.25 13.16
N LEU A 163 12.11 -13.30 12.53
CA LEU A 163 12.41 -13.31 11.09
C LEU A 163 11.16 -13.36 10.20
N SER A 164 10.03 -13.88 10.69
CA SER A 164 8.79 -13.97 9.90
C SER A 164 8.19 -12.58 9.64
N ALA A 165 8.21 -11.69 10.63
CA ALA A 165 7.70 -10.33 10.50
C ALA A 165 8.55 -9.47 9.52
N LEU A 166 9.85 -9.72 9.41
CA LEU A 166 10.72 -9.10 8.38
C LEU A 166 10.36 -9.54 6.96
N LYS A 167 9.86 -10.76 6.81
CA LYS A 167 9.49 -11.34 5.51
C LYS A 167 8.05 -11.00 5.11
N GLN A 168 7.31 -10.32 5.98
CA GLN A 168 5.93 -9.93 5.73
C GLN A 168 5.85 -8.67 4.87
N LEU A 169 5.09 -8.76 3.78
CA LEU A 169 4.74 -7.62 2.94
C LEU A 169 3.52 -6.89 3.52
N PHE A 170 3.54 -5.57 3.47
CA PHE A 170 2.47 -4.69 3.91
C PHE A 170 1.93 -3.85 2.75
N LEU A 171 0.63 -3.54 2.77
CA LEU A 171 -0.02 -2.63 1.84
C LEU A 171 -0.33 -1.30 2.54
N ILE A 172 0.03 -0.19 1.90
CA ILE A 172 -0.13 1.17 2.43
C ILE A 172 -0.79 2.11 1.43
N ASP A 173 -1.05 3.35 1.88
CA ASP A 173 -1.63 4.46 1.11
C ASP A 173 -3.04 4.20 0.58
N PHE A 174 -4.01 4.27 1.51
CA PHE A 174 -5.44 4.09 1.21
C PHE A 174 -6.15 5.39 0.82
N SER A 175 -5.41 6.43 0.47
CA SER A 175 -5.96 7.74 0.14
C SER A 175 -6.88 7.72 -1.08
N LEU A 176 -6.51 6.91 -2.08
CA LEU A 176 -7.33 6.67 -3.27
C LEU A 176 -8.28 5.48 -3.13
N ALA A 177 -8.37 4.82 -2.00
CA ALA A 177 -9.27 3.67 -1.87
C ALA A 177 -10.75 4.07 -1.99
N LYS A 178 -11.60 3.11 -2.34
CA LYS A 178 -13.05 3.33 -2.47
C LYS A 178 -13.85 2.10 -2.08
N LYS A 179 -15.00 2.28 -1.45
CA LYS A 179 -15.95 1.20 -1.15
C LYS A 179 -16.64 0.79 -2.46
N TYR A 180 -16.53 -0.48 -2.85
CA TYR A 180 -17.11 -1.01 -4.10
C TYR A 180 -18.39 -1.82 -3.88
N LYS A 181 -18.66 -2.23 -2.64
CA LYS A 181 -19.80 -3.06 -2.29
C LYS A 181 -20.40 -2.63 -0.96
N ASP A 182 -21.72 -2.54 -0.88
CA ASP A 182 -22.36 -2.24 0.39
C ASP A 182 -22.24 -3.40 1.38
N ASN A 183 -22.07 -3.09 2.67
CA ASN A 183 -21.86 -4.13 3.67
C ASN A 183 -23.16 -4.84 4.08
N LYS A 184 -24.31 -4.14 4.04
CA LYS A 184 -25.60 -4.69 4.42
C LYS A 184 -26.28 -5.36 3.23
N THR A 185 -26.46 -4.64 2.13
CA THR A 185 -27.20 -5.15 0.96
C THR A 185 -26.36 -6.05 0.06
N LYS A 186 -25.02 -6.04 0.25
CA LYS A 186 -24.05 -6.70 -0.65
C LYS A 186 -24.11 -6.21 -2.10
N GLN A 187 -24.81 -5.11 -2.36
CA GLN A 187 -24.94 -4.52 -3.68
C GLN A 187 -23.62 -3.91 -4.12
N HIS A 188 -23.21 -4.21 -5.35
CA HIS A 188 -22.04 -3.61 -5.99
C HIS A 188 -22.34 -2.17 -6.43
N ILE A 189 -21.32 -1.30 -6.45
CA ILE A 189 -21.46 0.05 -7.03
C ILE A 189 -21.90 -0.06 -8.50
N PRO A 190 -22.74 0.88 -8.98
CA PRO A 190 -23.16 0.88 -10.38
C PRO A 190 -21.97 1.18 -11.30
N TYR A 191 -22.09 0.72 -12.54
CA TYR A 191 -21.19 1.12 -13.61
C TYR A 191 -21.30 2.62 -13.87
N ARG A 192 -20.17 3.28 -14.12
CA ARG A 192 -20.10 4.70 -14.50
C ARG A 192 -18.93 4.91 -15.47
N GLU A 193 -19.07 5.92 -16.32
CA GLU A 193 -18.06 6.37 -17.28
C GLU A 193 -17.72 7.84 -17.02
N ASP A 194 -16.88 8.42 -17.88
CA ASP A 194 -16.48 9.83 -17.84
C ASP A 194 -15.86 10.29 -16.51
N LEU A 195 -15.22 9.36 -15.81
CA LEU A 195 -14.47 9.67 -14.60
C LEU A 195 -13.06 10.15 -14.95
N ASN A 196 -12.56 11.09 -14.14
CA ASN A 196 -11.16 11.50 -14.21
C ASN A 196 -10.24 10.32 -13.91
N LEU A 197 -9.13 10.26 -14.64
CA LEU A 197 -8.08 9.28 -14.41
C LEU A 197 -7.56 9.42 -12.97
N THR A 198 -7.57 8.31 -12.23
CA THR A 198 -7.07 8.23 -10.86
C THR A 198 -6.06 7.07 -10.74
N GLY A 199 -5.09 7.24 -9.85
CA GLY A 199 -3.99 6.30 -9.64
C GLY A 199 -2.80 6.52 -10.58
N THR A 200 -1.81 5.65 -10.47
CA THR A 200 -0.55 5.76 -11.21
C THR A 200 -0.71 5.25 -12.65
N VAL A 201 -0.67 6.14 -13.65
CA VAL A 201 -0.80 5.87 -15.11
C VAL A 201 -0.07 4.61 -15.57
N ARG A 202 1.16 4.42 -15.10
CA ARG A 202 2.01 3.27 -15.45
C ARG A 202 1.33 1.93 -15.17
N TYR A 203 0.68 1.82 -14.02
CA TYR A 203 0.14 0.57 -13.50
C TYR A 203 -1.39 0.51 -13.54
N THR A 204 -2.09 1.63 -13.75
CA THR A 204 -3.56 1.67 -13.76
C THR A 204 -4.17 0.85 -14.91
N SER A 205 -5.40 0.36 -14.76
CA SER A 205 -6.06 -0.49 -15.74
C SER A 205 -6.40 0.23 -17.06
N ILE A 206 -6.70 -0.53 -18.11
CA ILE A 206 -7.23 0.03 -19.36
C ILE A 206 -8.56 0.75 -19.09
N ASN A 207 -9.45 0.16 -18.29
CA ASN A 207 -10.73 0.78 -17.93
C ASN A 207 -10.54 2.13 -17.23
N ALA A 208 -9.58 2.23 -16.31
CA ALA A 208 -9.27 3.49 -15.65
C ALA A 208 -8.82 4.57 -16.63
N HIS A 209 -8.02 4.22 -17.65
CA HIS A 209 -7.64 5.14 -18.73
C HIS A 209 -8.82 5.59 -19.58
N LEU A 210 -9.81 4.71 -19.78
CA LEU A 210 -11.03 5.03 -20.51
C LEU A 210 -12.00 5.89 -19.69
N GLY A 211 -11.73 6.10 -18.39
CA GLY A 211 -12.62 6.85 -17.48
C GLY A 211 -13.75 6.01 -16.91
N ILE A 212 -13.61 4.69 -16.93
CA ILE A 212 -14.60 3.75 -16.39
C ILE A 212 -14.38 3.58 -14.88
N GLU A 213 -15.47 3.47 -14.13
CA GLU A 213 -15.46 3.22 -12.69
C GLU A 213 -14.69 1.93 -12.35
N GLN A 214 -13.65 2.10 -11.56
CA GLN A 214 -12.80 1.01 -11.12
C GLN A 214 -13.54 0.08 -10.16
N SER A 215 -13.21 -1.20 -10.24
CA SER A 215 -13.71 -2.29 -9.43
C SER A 215 -12.57 -3.23 -9.04
N ARG A 216 -12.89 -4.40 -8.46
CA ARG A 216 -11.87 -5.37 -8.03
C ARG A 216 -10.95 -5.84 -9.16
N ARG A 217 -11.47 -5.93 -10.40
CA ARG A 217 -10.69 -6.38 -11.56
C ARG A 217 -9.54 -5.43 -11.87
N ASP A 218 -9.74 -4.14 -11.63
CA ASP A 218 -8.77 -3.09 -11.95
C ASP A 218 -7.56 -3.14 -11.01
N ASP A 219 -7.75 -3.46 -9.73
CA ASP A 219 -6.65 -3.72 -8.79
C ASP A 219 -5.82 -4.95 -9.22
N MET A 220 -6.48 -6.01 -9.71
CA MET A 220 -5.82 -7.24 -10.15
C MET A 220 -5.09 -7.07 -11.48
N GLU A 221 -5.67 -6.31 -12.42
CA GLU A 221 -5.00 -5.93 -13.67
C GLU A 221 -3.75 -5.09 -13.40
N SER A 222 -3.87 -4.12 -12.49
CA SER A 222 -2.75 -3.30 -12.04
C SER A 222 -1.63 -4.14 -11.41
N LEU A 223 -1.99 -5.14 -10.59
CA LEU A 223 -1.03 -6.11 -10.07
C LEU A 223 -0.34 -6.89 -11.19
N GLY A 224 -1.08 -7.33 -12.20
CA GLY A 224 -0.52 -8.00 -13.38
C GLY A 224 0.56 -7.16 -14.06
N TYR A 225 0.31 -5.86 -14.26
CA TYR A 225 1.32 -4.94 -14.81
C TYR A 225 2.53 -4.79 -13.89
N VAL A 226 2.34 -4.71 -12.58
CA VAL A 226 3.47 -4.68 -11.62
C VAL A 226 4.32 -5.94 -11.76
N LEU A 227 3.71 -7.13 -11.77
CA LEU A 227 4.44 -8.39 -11.87
C LEU A 227 5.17 -8.53 -13.20
N ILE A 228 4.51 -8.21 -14.33
CA ILE A 228 5.14 -8.26 -15.66
C ILE A 228 6.37 -7.36 -15.71
N VAL A 229 6.28 -6.11 -15.23
CA VAL A 229 7.41 -5.16 -15.22
C VAL A 229 8.58 -5.68 -14.39
N LYS A 230 8.30 -6.37 -13.28
CA LYS A 230 9.35 -6.94 -12.41
C LYS A 230 9.91 -8.26 -12.97
N MET A 231 9.13 -9.03 -13.72
CA MET A 231 9.58 -10.26 -14.41
C MET A 231 10.33 -9.98 -15.72
N SER A 232 9.95 -8.94 -16.47
CA SER A 232 10.50 -8.64 -17.79
C SER A 232 11.95 -8.15 -17.80
N GLN A 233 12.55 -7.95 -16.62
CA GLN A 233 13.98 -7.68 -16.47
C GLN A 233 14.82 -8.98 -16.39
N HIS A 234 14.18 -10.15 -16.54
CA HIS A 234 14.86 -11.41 -16.80
C HIS A 234 15.08 -11.56 -18.31
N GLU A 235 16.31 -11.86 -18.74
CA GLU A 235 16.70 -11.96 -20.16
C GLU A 235 15.78 -12.90 -20.97
N THR A 236 15.34 -14.00 -20.36
CA THR A 236 14.44 -15.00 -20.97
C THR A 236 13.04 -14.46 -21.28
N LEU A 237 12.63 -13.35 -20.66
CA LEU A 237 11.29 -12.78 -20.75
C LEU A 237 11.27 -11.41 -21.47
N GLN A 238 12.36 -11.05 -22.17
CA GLN A 238 12.45 -9.83 -22.98
C GLN A 238 11.44 -9.74 -24.14
N LEU A 239 10.65 -10.80 -24.39
CA LEU A 239 9.54 -10.82 -25.35
C LEU A 239 8.17 -10.45 -24.73
N LEU A 240 8.03 -10.39 -23.39
CA LEU A 240 6.85 -9.87 -22.69
C LEU A 240 6.57 -8.36 -22.82
N PRO A 241 7.48 -7.46 -23.27
CA PRO A 241 7.16 -6.07 -23.56
C PRO A 241 6.06 -5.88 -24.60
N ILE A 242 5.62 -6.94 -25.31
CA ILE A 242 4.50 -6.88 -26.25
C ILE A 242 3.21 -6.45 -25.56
N ALA A 243 2.86 -6.98 -24.38
CA ALA A 243 1.64 -6.55 -23.67
C ALA A 243 1.70 -5.07 -23.25
N TYR A 244 2.90 -4.59 -22.91
CA TYR A 244 3.15 -3.22 -22.51
C TYR A 244 3.18 -2.26 -23.71
N ARG A 245 3.77 -2.69 -24.83
CA ARG A 245 3.72 -2.00 -26.13
C ARG A 245 2.29 -1.95 -26.64
N ILE A 246 1.51 -3.03 -26.55
CA ILE A 246 0.08 -3.06 -26.91
C ILE A 246 -0.68 -2.05 -26.04
N LYS A 247 -0.46 -2.00 -24.73
CA LYS A 247 -1.08 -0.97 -23.87
C LYS A 247 -0.67 0.43 -24.30
N PHE A 248 0.62 0.70 -24.57
CA PHE A 248 1.08 2.00 -25.05
C PHE A 248 0.57 2.36 -26.44
N SER A 249 0.43 1.40 -27.35
CA SER A 249 -0.16 1.58 -28.68
C SER A 249 -1.65 1.88 -28.58
N PHE A 250 -2.39 1.13 -27.77
CA PHE A 250 -3.83 1.34 -27.53
C PHE A 250 -4.09 2.69 -26.84
N LEU A 251 -3.24 3.07 -25.89
CA LEU A 251 -3.28 4.38 -25.24
C LEU A 251 -2.92 5.50 -26.22
N SER A 252 -1.86 5.34 -27.03
CA SER A 252 -1.50 6.31 -28.08
C SER A 252 -2.66 6.55 -29.04
N GLU A 253 -3.37 5.49 -29.42
CA GLU A 253 -4.51 5.55 -30.33
C GLU A 253 -5.76 6.15 -29.66
N ALA A 254 -6.02 5.83 -28.40
CA ALA A 254 -7.08 6.46 -27.60
C ALA A 254 -6.82 7.96 -27.36
N PHE A 255 -5.56 8.35 -27.09
CA PHE A 255 -5.15 9.76 -26.96
C PHE A 255 -5.27 10.52 -28.28
N LYS A 256 -4.92 9.91 -29.42
CA LYS A 256 -5.12 10.48 -30.76
C LYS A 256 -6.60 10.71 -31.07
N LYS A 257 -7.49 9.80 -30.65
CA LYS A 257 -8.95 9.95 -30.86
C LYS A 257 -9.58 11.04 -29.98
N ARG A 258 -9.06 11.29 -28.77
CA ARG A 258 -9.54 12.38 -27.88
C ARG A 258 -8.98 13.76 -28.22
N THR A 259 -7.91 13.87 -29.02
CA THR A 259 -7.33 15.18 -29.41
C THR A 259 -8.01 15.87 -30.60
N PHE A 260 -8.99 15.21 -31.25
CA PHE A 260 -9.79 15.79 -32.34
C PHE A 260 -11.26 16.06 -31.95
N ALA A 261 -11.58 16.05 -30.64
CA ALA A 261 -12.91 16.35 -30.12
C ALA A 261 -12.88 17.46 -29.06
N LEU A 262 -12.12 18.52 -29.33
CA LEU A 262 -12.26 19.85 -28.73
C LEU A 262 -12.50 20.86 -29.85
#